data_AF-A0A6A5SA44-F1
#
_entry.id   AF-A0A6A5SA44-F1
#
_cell.length_a   1.000
_cell.length_b   1.000
_cell.length_c   1.000
_cell.angle_alpha   90.00
_cell.angle_beta   90.00
_cell.angle_gamma   90.00
#
_symmetry.space_group_name_H-M   'P 1'
#
loop_
_entity.id
_entity.type
_entity.pdbx_description
1 polymer ?
#
loop_
_entity_poly.entity_id
_entity_poly.type
_entity_poly.pdbx_seq_one_letter_code
_entity_poly.pdbx_strand_id
1 'polypeptide(L)'
;MGDEVGMAIEGGMSHEARRAQEKVHERMLEDYMTPLQADRYATYRRIRLKRETVRKLVNQTLSQSVPQPIIIAVTSYSKTFIGELIDRALSVRDECVAVRTHLPNPNLPPAVLSTTLGRPSAHIKDHRNRPTNTDIQASGMYPNQLDRSEGIWTEIAKDATLEERLNAADKGPLTPAHLREALRRYKRDREGGGAGFTGMSLEGVERTMARTGGRRLFR
;
A
#
# COMPACT_ATOMS: atom_id res chain seq x y z
N MET A 1 -37.25 30.16 -15.60
CA MET A 1 -36.23 30.62 -16.55
C MET A 1 -35.24 31.42 -15.75
N GLY A 2 -34.16 30.77 -15.30
CA GLY A 2 -33.08 31.40 -14.55
C GLY A 2 -31.80 30.93 -15.23
N ASP A 3 -31.16 31.86 -15.93
CA ASP A 3 -29.99 31.61 -16.74
C ASP A 3 -28.85 31.09 -15.86
N GLU A 4 -28.48 29.83 -16.07
CA GLU A 4 -27.20 29.30 -15.64
C GLU A 4 -26.13 30.03 -16.44
N VAL A 5 -25.48 30.99 -15.79
CA VAL A 5 -24.29 31.69 -16.28
C VAL A 5 -23.25 30.63 -16.60
N GLY A 6 -23.19 30.26 -17.87
CA GLY A 6 -22.18 29.40 -18.44
C GLY A 6 -20.82 30.06 -18.23
N MET A 7 -20.05 29.53 -17.28
CA MET A 7 -18.61 29.76 -17.27
C MET A 7 -18.03 29.10 -18.52
N ALA A 8 -17.92 29.90 -19.58
CA ALA A 8 -17.11 29.59 -20.74
C ALA A 8 -15.65 29.47 -20.26
N ILE A 9 -15.22 28.23 -20.00
CA ILE A 9 -13.82 27.92 -19.74
C ILE A 9 -13.17 27.69 -21.11
N GLU A 10 -12.35 28.67 -21.47
CA GLU A 10 -11.43 28.75 -22.60
C GLU A 10 -10.70 27.40 -22.80
N GLY A 11 -11.09 26.64 -23.83
CA GLY A 11 -10.60 25.27 -24.04
C GLY A 11 -11.57 24.27 -24.70
N GLY A 12 -12.47 24.73 -25.57
CA GLY A 12 -12.95 24.00 -26.76
C GLY A 12 -13.70 22.66 -26.62
N MET A 13 -14.08 22.20 -25.44
CA MET A 13 -14.79 20.92 -25.28
C MET A 13 -15.96 21.04 -24.29
N SER A 14 -17.15 20.59 -24.71
CA SER A 14 -18.29 20.52 -23.80
C SER A 14 -18.01 19.52 -22.66
N HIS A 15 -18.58 19.77 -21.47
CA HIS A 15 -18.46 18.87 -20.32
C HIS A 15 -18.88 17.42 -20.66
N GLU A 16 -19.84 17.28 -21.55
CA GLU A 16 -20.33 15.99 -22.05
C GLU A 16 -19.32 15.32 -22.98
N ALA A 17 -18.73 16.07 -23.91
CA ALA A 17 -17.70 15.57 -24.81
C ALA A 17 -16.44 15.11 -24.04
N ARG A 18 -16.04 15.83 -22.99
CA ARG A 18 -14.92 15.43 -22.13
C ARG A 18 -15.19 14.11 -21.40
N ARG A 19 -16.39 13.95 -20.82
CA ARG A 19 -16.80 12.69 -20.16
C ARG A 19 -16.87 11.51 -21.13
N ALA A 20 -17.31 11.77 -22.37
CA ALA A 20 -17.33 10.76 -23.41
C ALA A 20 -15.90 10.30 -23.78
N GLN A 21 -14.97 11.24 -23.94
CA GLN A 21 -13.56 10.92 -24.19
C GLN A 21 -12.92 10.15 -23.03
N GLU A 22 -13.14 10.58 -21.79
CA GLU A 22 -12.66 9.88 -20.59
C GLU A 22 -13.14 8.42 -20.56
N LYS A 23 -14.41 8.18 -20.93
CA LYS A 23 -14.98 6.83 -20.99
C LYS A 23 -14.40 5.99 -22.13
N VAL A 24 -14.06 6.61 -23.27
CA VAL A 24 -13.38 5.91 -24.37
C VAL A 24 -11.96 5.54 -23.96
N HIS A 25 -11.22 6.47 -23.33
CA HIS A 25 -9.87 6.19 -22.82
C HIS A 25 -9.89 5.12 -21.72
N GLU A 26 -10.85 5.18 -20.80
CA GLU A 26 -11.00 4.17 -19.74
C GLU A 26 -11.24 2.78 -20.33
N ARG A 27 -12.14 2.66 -21.32
CA ARG A 27 -12.38 1.39 -22.01
C ARG A 27 -11.15 0.86 -22.72
N MET A 28 -10.45 1.74 -23.46
CA MET A 28 -9.23 1.36 -24.15
C MET A 28 -8.19 0.81 -23.17
N LEU A 29 -8.06 1.39 -21.98
CA LEU A 29 -7.16 0.88 -20.94
C LEU A 29 -7.63 -0.48 -20.40
N GLU A 30 -8.92 -0.64 -20.11
CA GLU A 30 -9.51 -1.89 -19.62
C GLU A 30 -9.24 -3.06 -20.58
N ASP A 31 -9.30 -2.82 -21.90
CA ASP A 31 -9.08 -3.85 -22.94
C ASP A 31 -7.64 -4.41 -22.95
N TYR A 32 -6.64 -3.60 -22.55
CA TYR A 32 -5.24 -4.03 -22.48
C TYR A 32 -4.81 -4.54 -21.10
N MET A 33 -5.71 -4.59 -20.10
CA MET A 33 -5.37 -5.06 -18.77
C MET A 33 -5.26 -6.59 -18.71
N THR A 34 -4.27 -7.08 -17.98
CA THR A 34 -4.27 -8.49 -17.53
C THR A 34 -5.49 -8.77 -16.63
N PRO A 35 -5.98 -10.02 -16.56
CA PRO A 35 -7.14 -10.35 -15.72
C PRO A 35 -6.98 -9.94 -14.25
N LEU A 36 -5.76 -10.06 -13.70
CA LEU A 36 -5.46 -9.62 -12.33
C LEU A 36 -5.45 -8.10 -12.18
N GLN A 37 -5.04 -7.34 -13.20
CA GLN A 37 -5.13 -5.88 -13.18
C GLN A 37 -6.58 -5.41 -13.25
N ALA A 38 -7.40 -6.04 -14.10
CA ALA A 38 -8.81 -5.74 -14.23
C ALA A 38 -9.58 -5.98 -12.91
N ASP A 39 -9.32 -7.09 -12.21
CA ASP A 39 -9.94 -7.38 -10.91
C ASP A 39 -9.55 -6.34 -9.83
N ARG A 40 -8.26 -5.98 -9.75
CA ARG A 40 -7.78 -4.92 -8.85
C ARG A 40 -8.43 -3.57 -9.18
N TYR A 41 -8.53 -3.22 -10.45
CA TYR A 41 -9.16 -1.98 -10.90
C TYR A 41 -10.66 -1.95 -10.57
N ALA A 42 -11.38 -3.04 -10.84
CA ALA A 42 -12.79 -3.18 -10.49
C ALA A 42 -13.02 -3.04 -8.98
N THR A 43 -12.15 -3.65 -8.17
CA THR A 43 -12.17 -3.53 -6.71
C THR A 43 -11.94 -2.09 -6.26
N TYR A 44 -10.90 -1.42 -6.78
CA TYR A 44 -10.63 -0.01 -6.49
C TYR A 44 -11.82 0.90 -6.83
N ARG A 45 -12.48 0.69 -7.98
CA ARG A 45 -13.62 1.48 -8.44
C ARG A 45 -14.86 1.29 -7.56
N ARG A 46 -15.07 0.08 -7.04
CA ARG A 46 -16.18 -0.27 -6.13
C ARG A 46 -15.98 0.28 -4.72
N ILE A 47 -14.74 0.32 -4.22
CA ILE A 47 -14.44 0.77 -2.87
C ILE A 47 -14.77 2.26 -2.70
N ARG A 48 -15.57 2.57 -1.67
CA ARG A 48 -15.99 3.92 -1.28
C ARG A 48 -16.03 4.03 0.24
N LEU A 49 -15.71 5.22 0.76
CA LEU A 49 -15.89 5.52 2.17
C LEU A 49 -17.38 5.77 2.46
N LYS A 50 -17.86 5.29 3.61
CA LYS A 50 -19.25 5.53 4.04
C LYS A 50 -19.45 7.01 4.33
N ARG A 51 -20.35 7.66 3.57
CA ARG A 51 -20.62 9.11 3.67
C ARG A 51 -21.06 9.54 5.08
N GLU A 52 -21.80 8.69 5.79
CA GLU A 52 -22.24 8.93 7.17
C GLU A 52 -21.06 8.99 8.15
N THR A 53 -20.10 8.07 8.02
CA THR A 53 -18.89 8.06 8.85
C THR A 53 -18.04 9.31 8.57
N VAL A 54 -17.86 9.67 7.30
CA VAL A 54 -17.13 10.88 6.91
C VAL A 54 -17.84 12.11 7.48
N ARG A 55 -19.16 12.22 7.32
CA ARG A 55 -19.97 13.31 7.88
C ARG A 55 -19.81 13.43 9.39
N LYS A 56 -19.87 12.32 10.13
CA LYS A 56 -19.67 12.32 11.59
C LYS A 56 -18.30 12.88 11.98
N LEU A 57 -17.23 12.47 11.29
CA LEU A 57 -15.87 12.96 11.55
C LEU A 57 -15.71 14.44 11.21
N VAL A 58 -16.24 14.89 10.07
CA VAL A 58 -16.16 16.30 9.66
C VAL A 58 -16.96 17.18 10.62
N ASN A 59 -18.19 16.78 10.98
CA ASN A 59 -19.01 17.51 11.95
C ASN A 59 -18.33 17.57 13.33
N GLN A 60 -17.69 16.49 13.77
CA GLN A 60 -16.92 16.46 15.02
C GLN A 60 -15.71 17.41 14.98
N THR A 61 -15.03 17.50 13.84
CA THR A 61 -13.82 18.32 13.69
C THR A 61 -14.17 19.81 13.62
N LEU A 62 -15.23 20.16 12.89
CA LEU A 62 -15.68 21.56 12.72
C LEU A 62 -16.67 22.01 13.78
N SER A 63 -17.16 21.10 14.63
CA SER A 63 -18.26 21.33 15.58
C SER A 63 -19.51 21.97 14.95
N GLN A 64 -19.73 21.73 13.65
CA GLN A 64 -20.80 22.32 12.84
C GLN A 64 -21.42 21.27 11.91
N SER A 65 -22.68 21.45 11.51
CA SER A 65 -23.31 20.60 10.51
C SER A 65 -22.85 21.00 9.10
N VAL A 66 -22.33 20.03 8.35
CA VAL A 66 -21.72 20.29 7.03
C VAL A 66 -22.65 19.88 5.87
N PRO A 67 -22.79 20.72 4.82
CA PRO A 67 -23.57 20.37 3.62
C PRO A 67 -23.04 19.15 2.85
N GLN A 68 -23.91 18.47 2.10
CA GLN A 68 -23.58 17.27 1.30
C GLN A 68 -22.44 17.47 0.27
N PRO A 69 -22.35 18.59 -0.48
CA PRO A 69 -21.26 18.80 -1.44
C PRO A 69 -19.86 18.74 -0.82
N ILE A 70 -19.71 19.28 0.40
CA ILE A 70 -18.43 19.24 1.13
C ILE A 70 -18.07 17.82 1.53
N ILE A 71 -19.04 17.01 1.95
CA ILE A 71 -18.80 15.59 2.28
C ILE A 71 -18.34 14.80 1.06
N ILE A 72 -18.87 15.11 -0.14
CA ILE A 72 -18.41 14.50 -1.40
C ILE A 72 -16.95 14.88 -1.66
N ALA A 73 -16.61 16.17 -1.52
CA ALA A 73 -15.24 16.65 -1.69
C ALA A 73 -14.27 15.96 -0.72
N VAL A 74 -14.54 15.97 0.60
CA VAL A 74 -13.70 15.34 1.62
C VAL A 74 -13.54 13.84 1.35
N THR A 75 -14.61 13.16 0.91
CA THR A 75 -14.54 11.73 0.55
C THR A 75 -13.61 11.49 -0.63
N SER A 76 -13.66 12.33 -1.67
CA SER A 76 -12.79 12.21 -2.86
C SER A 76 -11.33 12.49 -2.55
N TYR A 77 -11.04 13.54 -1.76
CA TYR A 77 -9.69 13.84 -1.30
C TYR A 77 -9.13 12.74 -0.41
N SER A 78 -9.94 12.22 0.52
CA SER A 78 -9.51 11.12 1.40
C SER A 78 -9.17 9.85 0.61
N LYS A 79 -9.95 9.52 -0.43
CA LYS A 79 -9.66 8.36 -1.29
C LYS A 79 -8.35 8.54 -2.06
N THR A 80 -8.13 9.72 -2.62
CA THR A 80 -6.91 10.06 -3.37
C THR A 80 -5.69 10.00 -2.44
N PHE A 81 -5.78 10.62 -1.27
CA PHE A 81 -4.74 10.60 -0.24
C PHE A 81 -4.34 9.18 0.17
N ILE A 82 -5.32 8.30 0.43
CA ILE A 82 -5.03 6.89 0.78
C ILE A 82 -4.35 6.18 -0.39
N GLY A 83 -4.75 6.44 -1.64
CA GLY A 83 -4.12 5.88 -2.83
C GLY A 83 -2.64 6.27 -2.91
N GLU A 84 -2.36 7.57 -2.87
CA GLU A 84 -0.98 8.11 -2.90
C GLU A 84 -0.12 7.55 -1.76
N LEU A 85 -0.68 7.43 -0.55
CA LEU A 85 0.04 6.87 0.59
C LEU A 85 0.38 5.38 0.37
N ILE A 86 -0.53 4.61 -0.21
CA ILE A 86 -0.30 3.19 -0.55
C ILE A 86 0.74 3.07 -1.66
N ASP A 87 0.69 3.90 -2.70
CA ASP A 87 1.66 3.89 -3.80
C ASP A 87 3.09 4.21 -3.31
N ARG A 88 3.22 5.17 -2.38
CA ARG A 88 4.49 5.42 -1.69
C ARG A 88 4.94 4.21 -0.86
N ALA A 89 4.02 3.53 -0.20
CA ALA A 89 4.34 2.33 0.57
C ALA A 89 4.76 1.15 -0.31
N LEU A 90 4.19 1.02 -1.51
CA LEU A 90 4.64 0.05 -2.51
C LEU A 90 6.06 0.37 -3.00
N SER A 91 6.38 1.66 -3.19
CA SER A 91 7.74 2.09 -3.54
C SER A 91 8.75 1.75 -2.44
N VAL A 92 8.41 2.01 -1.17
CA VAL A 92 9.25 1.63 -0.02
C VAL A 92 9.44 0.11 0.06
N ARG A 93 8.37 -0.67 -0.19
CA ARG A 93 8.49 -2.14 -0.22
C ARG A 93 9.48 -2.56 -1.31
N ASP A 94 9.34 -1.99 -2.50
CA ASP A 94 10.17 -2.36 -3.65
C ASP A 94 11.65 -1.98 -3.40
N GLU A 95 11.93 -0.85 -2.75
CA GLU A 95 13.27 -0.50 -2.26
C GLU A 95 13.81 -1.51 -1.23
N CYS A 96 12.99 -1.91 -0.25
CA CYS A 96 13.38 -2.92 0.74
C CYS A 96 13.71 -4.26 0.09
N VAL A 97 12.92 -4.67 -0.91
CA VAL A 97 13.18 -5.89 -1.68
C VAL A 97 14.45 -5.73 -2.53
N ALA A 98 14.63 -4.57 -3.15
CA ALA A 98 15.82 -4.26 -3.95
C ALA A 98 17.11 -4.17 -3.13
N VAL A 99 17.06 -3.95 -1.81
CA VAL A 99 18.27 -3.98 -0.95
C VAL A 99 18.51 -5.36 -0.33
N ARG A 100 17.55 -6.27 -0.44
CA ARG A 100 17.64 -7.61 0.15
C ARG A 100 18.84 -8.39 -0.42
N THR A 101 19.57 -9.02 0.48
CA THR A 101 20.80 -9.80 0.20
C THR A 101 20.53 -11.29 -0.05
N HIS A 102 19.45 -11.82 0.54
CA HIS A 102 19.20 -13.26 0.62
C HIS A 102 17.73 -13.55 0.36
N LEU A 103 17.44 -14.64 -0.35
CA LEU A 103 16.10 -15.15 -0.63
C LEU A 103 15.89 -16.51 0.04
N PRO A 104 14.65 -16.87 0.39
CA PRO A 104 14.33 -18.27 0.69
C PRO A 104 14.76 -19.15 -0.48
N ASN A 105 15.40 -20.29 -0.20
CA ASN A 105 15.95 -21.16 -1.23
C ASN A 105 14.85 -21.77 -2.11
N PRO A 106 14.79 -21.47 -3.42
CA PRO A 106 13.76 -22.02 -4.30
C PRO A 106 13.86 -23.54 -4.49
N ASN A 107 15.02 -24.15 -4.21
CA ASN A 107 15.22 -25.60 -4.30
C ASN A 107 14.53 -26.37 -3.17
N LEU A 108 14.18 -25.68 -2.07
CA LEU A 108 13.44 -26.27 -0.96
C LEU A 108 11.93 -26.16 -1.18
N PRO A 109 11.15 -27.22 -0.88
CA PRO A 109 9.71 -27.14 -1.04
C PRO A 109 9.07 -26.05 -0.15
N PRO A 110 8.03 -25.35 -0.64
CA PRO A 110 7.37 -24.29 0.11
C PRO A 110 6.83 -24.73 1.48
N ALA A 111 6.40 -25.99 1.62
CA ALA A 111 5.92 -26.55 2.88
C ALA A 111 7.03 -26.69 3.94
N VAL A 112 8.26 -27.00 3.51
CA VAL A 112 9.42 -27.08 4.40
C VAL A 112 9.87 -25.66 4.76
N LEU A 113 9.90 -24.75 3.79
CA LEU A 113 10.25 -23.35 4.04
C LEU A 113 9.26 -22.67 5.00
N SER A 114 7.95 -22.90 4.86
CA SER A 114 6.96 -22.30 5.76
C SER A 114 7.10 -22.79 7.20
N THR A 115 7.32 -24.09 7.40
CA THR A 115 7.56 -24.67 8.73
C THR A 115 8.89 -24.20 9.32
N THR A 116 9.96 -24.21 8.53
CA THR A 116 11.30 -23.81 9.00
C THR A 116 11.38 -22.31 9.28
N LEU A 117 10.78 -21.44 8.47
CA LEU A 117 10.77 -19.99 8.73
C LEU A 117 9.93 -19.60 9.97
N GLY A 118 9.22 -20.55 10.58
CA GLY A 118 8.53 -20.34 11.85
C GLY A 118 9.47 -20.25 13.06
N ARG A 119 10.69 -20.82 12.99
CA ARG A 119 11.67 -20.75 14.10
C ARG A 119 12.53 -19.47 14.01
N PRO A 120 12.81 -18.79 15.14
CA PRO A 120 13.66 -17.59 15.13
C PRO A 120 15.06 -17.81 14.55
N SER A 121 15.66 -18.99 14.82
CA SER A 121 17.00 -19.34 14.32
C SER A 121 17.03 -19.51 12.81
N ALA A 122 15.90 -19.80 12.14
CA ALA A 122 15.87 -19.91 10.69
C ALA A 122 16.16 -18.57 10.00
N HIS A 123 15.98 -17.42 10.66
CA HIS A 123 16.27 -16.12 10.04
C HIS A 123 17.76 -15.76 10.02
N ILE A 124 18.62 -16.58 10.63
CA ILE A 124 20.07 -16.43 10.54
C ILE A 124 20.51 -16.82 9.11
N LYS A 125 21.06 -15.85 8.38
CA LYS A 125 21.50 -15.96 6.98
C LYS A 125 22.87 -16.63 6.88
N ASP A 126 23.01 -17.79 7.50
CA ASP A 126 24.22 -18.59 7.40
C ASP A 126 23.98 -19.78 6.47
N HIS A 127 24.95 -20.09 5.60
CA HIS A 127 24.93 -21.24 4.68
C HIS A 127 24.76 -22.58 5.41
N ARG A 128 25.14 -22.63 6.69
CA ARG A 128 25.00 -23.81 7.56
C ARG A 128 23.58 -23.99 8.09
N ASN A 129 22.74 -22.96 8.01
CA ASN A 129 21.38 -23.01 8.53
C ASN A 129 20.48 -23.77 7.57
N ARG A 130 20.12 -24.99 7.97
CA ARG A 130 19.41 -25.97 7.15
C ARG A 130 18.11 -26.42 7.84
N PRO A 131 17.11 -26.92 7.09
CA PRO A 131 15.93 -27.54 7.68
C PRO A 131 16.31 -28.68 8.63
N THR A 132 15.76 -28.69 9.85
CA THR A 132 15.98 -29.81 10.78
C THR A 132 15.06 -30.97 10.41
N ASN A 133 15.43 -32.20 10.78
CA ASN A 133 14.57 -33.38 10.58
C ASN A 133 13.16 -33.18 11.16
N THR A 134 13.04 -32.48 12.29
CA THR A 134 11.77 -32.11 12.91
C THR A 134 10.92 -31.24 12.00
N ASP A 135 11.53 -30.26 11.33
CA ASP A 135 10.83 -29.32 10.47
C ASP A 135 10.36 -30.00 9.18
N ILE A 136 11.18 -30.91 8.65
CA ILE A 136 10.85 -31.73 7.49
C ILE A 136 9.66 -32.64 7.81
N GLN A 137 9.71 -33.37 8.92
CA GLN A 137 8.61 -34.23 9.35
C GLN A 137 7.33 -33.43 9.65
N ALA A 138 7.46 -32.27 10.30
CA ALA A 138 6.33 -31.39 10.58
C ALA A 138 5.71 -30.80 9.31
N SER A 139 6.47 -30.66 8.23
CA SER A 139 5.94 -30.29 6.91
C SER A 139 5.20 -31.43 6.18
N GLY A 140 5.14 -32.62 6.77
CA GLY A 140 4.53 -33.82 6.17
C GLY A 140 5.42 -34.52 5.15
N MET A 141 6.71 -34.16 5.10
CA MET A 141 7.70 -34.78 4.21
C MET A 141 8.64 -35.72 4.97
N TYR A 142 9.28 -36.62 4.23
CA TYR A 142 10.29 -37.50 4.78
C TYR A 142 11.71 -36.99 4.48
N PRO A 143 12.68 -37.13 5.40
CA PRO A 143 14.05 -36.62 5.22
C PRO A 143 14.82 -37.17 4.00
N ASN A 144 14.40 -38.29 3.44
CA ASN A 144 14.98 -38.90 2.24
C ASN A 144 14.49 -38.27 0.93
N GLN A 145 13.41 -37.48 0.97
CA GLN A 145 12.83 -36.83 -0.21
C GLN A 145 13.50 -35.49 -0.54
N LEU A 146 14.39 -35.01 0.32
CA LEU A 146 14.99 -33.67 0.24
C LEU A 146 16.51 -33.75 0.23
N ASP A 147 17.12 -32.87 -0.54
CA ASP A 147 18.54 -32.61 -0.38
C ASP A 147 18.78 -31.78 0.89
N ARG A 148 19.40 -32.43 1.88
CA ARG A 148 19.69 -31.84 3.19
C ARG A 148 20.99 -31.05 3.21
N SER A 149 21.71 -30.99 2.09
CA SER A 149 22.90 -30.15 1.94
C SER A 149 22.54 -28.68 1.70
N GLU A 150 21.34 -28.45 1.15
CA GLU A 150 20.80 -27.14 0.80
C GLU A 150 20.43 -26.30 2.03
N GLY A 151 20.85 -25.04 2.01
CA GLY A 151 20.53 -24.05 3.05
C GLY A 151 19.11 -23.49 2.91
N ILE A 152 18.59 -22.89 3.99
CA ILE A 152 17.28 -22.22 3.98
C ILE A 152 17.30 -20.94 3.12
N TRP A 153 18.46 -20.28 3.06
CA TRP A 153 18.66 -19.03 2.34
C TRP A 153 19.65 -19.19 1.21
N THR A 154 19.35 -18.54 0.09
CA THR A 154 20.26 -18.35 -1.04
C THR A 154 20.72 -16.90 -1.08
N GLU A 155 22.00 -16.68 -1.33
CA GLU A 155 22.54 -15.34 -1.53
C GLU A 155 22.19 -14.85 -2.94
N ILE A 156 21.75 -13.60 -3.04
CA ILE A 156 21.50 -12.95 -4.33
C ILE A 156 22.85 -12.47 -4.88
N ALA A 157 23.13 -12.75 -6.14
CA ALA A 157 24.33 -12.26 -6.82
C ALA A 157 24.37 -10.72 -6.79
N LYS A 158 25.56 -10.13 -6.57
CA LYS A 158 25.69 -8.67 -6.41
C LYS A 158 25.41 -7.90 -7.71
N ASP A 159 25.60 -8.57 -8.83
CA ASP A 159 25.38 -8.14 -10.20
C ASP A 159 23.98 -8.47 -10.72
N ALA A 160 23.11 -9.06 -9.89
CA ALA A 160 21.73 -9.34 -10.25
C ALA A 160 20.99 -8.06 -10.69
N THR A 161 20.21 -8.20 -11.76
CA THR A 161 19.49 -7.07 -12.35
C THR A 161 18.35 -6.60 -11.43
N LEU A 162 17.91 -5.35 -11.61
CA LEU A 162 16.80 -4.82 -10.82
C LEU A 162 15.50 -5.59 -11.08
N GLU A 163 15.27 -6.06 -12.31
CA GLU A 163 14.09 -6.84 -12.68
C GLU A 163 14.02 -8.17 -11.92
N GLU A 164 15.14 -8.90 -11.84
CA GLU A 164 15.24 -10.14 -11.07
C GLU A 164 14.97 -9.89 -9.58
N ARG A 165 15.54 -8.81 -9.01
CA ARG A 165 15.34 -8.47 -7.60
C ARG A 165 13.91 -8.02 -7.31
N LEU A 166 13.24 -7.39 -8.27
CA LEU A 166 11.86 -6.91 -8.17
C LEU A 166 10.84 -7.90 -8.75
N ASN A 167 11.19 -9.19 -8.83
CA ASN A 167 10.24 -10.22 -9.23
C ASN A 167 9.01 -10.22 -8.30
N ALA A 168 7.81 -10.27 -8.88
CA ALA A 168 6.56 -10.25 -8.13
C ALA A 168 6.42 -11.43 -7.16
N ALA A 169 6.97 -12.61 -7.48
CA ALA A 169 6.94 -13.78 -6.61
C ALA A 169 7.70 -13.57 -5.28
N ASP A 170 8.73 -12.72 -5.32
CA ASP A 170 9.63 -12.48 -4.21
C ASP A 170 9.19 -11.30 -3.32
N LYS A 171 8.15 -10.57 -3.76
CA LYS A 171 7.53 -9.46 -3.05
C LYS A 171 6.53 -10.01 -2.03
N GLY A 172 6.80 -9.75 -0.76
CA GLY A 172 5.83 -9.99 0.31
C GLY A 172 4.64 -9.02 0.30
N PRO A 173 3.63 -9.27 1.14
CA PRO A 173 2.53 -8.34 1.36
C PRO A 173 3.03 -7.00 1.90
N LEU A 174 2.21 -5.95 1.77
CA LEU A 174 2.51 -4.66 2.35
C LEU A 174 2.53 -4.77 3.88
N THR A 175 3.64 -4.42 4.52
CA THR A 175 3.80 -4.49 5.96
C THR A 175 3.49 -3.15 6.64
N PRO A 176 3.15 -3.14 7.94
CA PRO A 176 3.01 -1.90 8.69
C PRO A 176 4.26 -1.02 8.69
N ALA A 177 5.46 -1.60 8.54
CA ALA A 177 6.71 -0.86 8.45
C ALA A 177 6.78 -0.03 7.16
N HIS A 178 6.35 -0.58 6.02
CA HIS A 178 6.29 0.14 4.75
C HIS A 178 5.35 1.34 4.83
N LEU A 179 4.17 1.16 5.43
CA LEU A 179 3.19 2.25 5.61
C LEU A 179 3.71 3.35 6.54
N ARG A 180 4.39 2.99 7.64
CA ARG A 180 4.99 3.97 8.55
C ARG A 180 6.08 4.78 7.88
N GLU A 181 6.95 4.14 7.11
CA GLU A 181 8.01 4.83 6.39
C GLU A 181 7.45 5.70 5.25
N ALA A 182 6.45 5.21 4.50
CA ALA A 182 5.75 6.03 3.51
C ALA A 182 5.12 7.28 4.13
N LEU A 183 4.46 7.13 5.29
CA LEU A 183 3.90 8.27 6.03
C LEU A 183 4.99 9.24 6.52
N ARG A 184 6.14 8.72 6.97
CA ARG A 184 7.28 9.54 7.39
C ARG A 184 7.83 10.35 6.21
N ARG A 185 7.97 9.74 5.03
CA ARG A 185 8.40 10.41 3.79
C ARG A 185 7.40 11.47 3.37
N TYR A 186 6.11 11.13 3.29
CA TYR A 186 5.04 12.07 2.98
C TYR A 186 5.08 13.33 3.87
N LYS A 187 5.24 13.16 5.19
CA LYS A 187 5.37 14.29 6.13
C LYS A 187 6.62 15.14 5.90
N ARG A 188 7.75 14.50 5.59
CA ARG A 188 9.02 15.19 5.35
C ARG A 188 8.99 15.97 4.04
N ASP A 189 8.49 15.35 2.99
CA ASP A 189 8.54 15.87 1.63
C ASP A 189 7.55 17.05 1.46
N ARG A 190 6.54 17.18 2.36
CA ARG A 190 5.47 18.19 2.34
C ARG A 190 4.66 18.22 1.03
N GLU A 191 4.88 17.26 0.15
CA GLU A 191 4.13 17.02 -1.08
C GLU A 191 2.68 16.70 -0.69
N GLY A 192 1.77 17.66 -0.90
CA GLY A 192 0.38 17.59 -0.43
C GLY A 192 0.00 18.71 0.54
N GLY A 193 0.91 19.63 0.88
CA GLY A 193 0.61 20.83 1.67
C GLY A 193 0.10 20.55 3.09
N GLY A 194 0.35 19.35 3.63
CA GLY A 194 -0.17 18.91 4.93
C GLY A 194 -1.55 18.26 4.89
N ALA A 195 -2.10 17.94 3.71
CA ALA A 195 -3.39 17.26 3.59
C ALA A 195 -3.43 15.96 4.42
N GLY A 196 -4.47 15.80 5.24
CA GLY A 196 -4.69 14.63 6.09
C GLY A 196 -3.93 14.60 7.43
N PHE A 197 -3.05 15.57 7.68
CA PHE A 197 -2.42 15.75 9.00
C PHE A 197 -2.90 17.07 9.62
N THR A 198 -3.34 17.03 10.87
CA THR A 198 -3.64 18.24 11.65
C THR A 198 -2.34 18.97 11.96
N GLY A 199 -1.80 19.66 10.96
CA GLY A 199 -0.87 20.76 11.08
C GLY A 199 -1.65 22.06 10.95
N MET A 200 -2.29 22.48 12.03
CA MET A 200 -2.53 23.92 12.22
C MET A 200 -1.15 24.57 12.35
N SER A 201 -0.61 25.02 11.22
CA SER A 201 0.11 26.28 11.01
C SER A 201 0.96 26.12 9.75
N LEU A 202 0.67 26.94 8.74
CA LEU A 202 1.45 27.02 7.51
C LEU A 202 2.84 27.64 7.73
N GLU A 203 3.17 28.19 8.91
CA GLU A 203 4.45 28.89 9.14
C GLU A 203 4.75 29.17 10.63
N GLY A 204 4.49 28.22 11.55
CA GLY A 204 4.71 28.50 12.98
C GLY A 204 4.77 27.30 13.91
N VAL A 205 5.26 27.56 15.13
CA VAL A 205 5.53 26.58 16.19
C VAL A 205 4.31 25.71 16.48
N GLU A 206 4.49 24.39 16.35
CA GLU A 206 3.51 23.34 16.56
C GLU A 206 2.99 23.33 18.02
N ARG A 207 1.88 23.99 18.32
CA ARG A 207 1.24 23.95 19.66
C ARG A 207 -0.24 23.61 19.68
N THR A 208 -0.87 23.35 18.54
CA THR A 208 -2.32 23.09 18.46
C THR A 208 -2.59 21.63 18.08
N MET A 209 -2.09 20.69 18.88
CA MET A 209 -2.68 19.36 18.92
C MET A 209 -3.89 19.39 19.86
N ALA A 210 -5.08 19.06 19.37
CA ALA A 210 -6.16 18.64 20.24
C ALA A 210 -5.70 17.35 20.93
N ARG A 211 -5.34 17.42 22.21
CA ARG A 211 -5.08 16.24 23.04
C ARG A 211 -6.38 15.45 23.09
N THR A 212 -6.54 14.45 22.23
CA THR A 212 -7.57 13.43 22.40
C THR A 212 -7.23 12.65 23.65
N GLY A 213 -7.83 13.05 24.78
CA GLY A 213 -7.77 12.35 26.06
C GLY A 213 -8.50 11.01 25.94
N GLY A 214 -7.85 10.03 25.32
CA GLY A 214 -8.28 8.64 25.34
C GLY A 214 -7.87 7.99 26.65
N ARG A 215 -8.83 7.40 27.37
CA ARG A 215 -8.57 6.61 28.57
C ARG A 215 -7.65 5.44 28.20
N ARG A 216 -6.53 5.31 28.91
CA ARG A 216 -5.53 4.25 28.66
C ARG A 216 -6.23 2.89 28.78
N LEU A 217 -6.18 2.10 27.69
CA LEU A 217 -6.82 0.77 27.63
C LEU A 217 -6.05 -0.30 28.41
N PHE A 218 -4.89 0.05 28.97
CA PHE A 218 -4.15 -0.81 29.88
C PHE A 218 -3.65 0.03 31.06
N ARG A 219 -3.82 -0.52 32.27
CA ARG A 219 -3.27 0.01 33.52
C ARG A 219 -1.86 -0.54 33.70
#